data_AF-A0A935P0T8-F1
#
_entry.id   AF-A0A935P0T8-F1
#
_cell.length_a   1.000
_cell.length_b   1.000
_cell.length_c   1.000
_cell.angle_alpha   90.00
_cell.angle_beta   90.00
_cell.angle_gamma   90.00
#
_symmetry.space_group_name_H-M   'P 1'
#
loop_
_entity.id
_entity.type
_entity.pdbx_description
1 polymer ?
#
loop_
_entity_poly.entity_id
_entity_poly.type
_entity_poly.pdbx_seq_one_letter_code
_entity_poly.pdbx_strand_id
1 'polypeptide(L)'
;MSNRNSFRLPAFALALSMSPAFLACTQGDLEDGIATEAAALVEREAVPIEEPLPPPIVRRGMTWVKHSHNNTNGQDSVGCYDYDYSTSPPTPLACDPYTGDTSCAASRPILCIRQDGSGSCGFTPSFYNGWAKGNLGLTASVAGTALTSLAVANGYCAAQFGVGWRMAEFHDGGGGWGFTAYSNLNDLYTRGHASHTFARRFWVHINDQPGNCWN
;
A
#
# COMPACT_ATOMS: atom_id res chain seq x y z
N MET A 1 -57.21 -22.09 -25.57
CA MET A 1 -56.02 -22.45 -24.77
C MET A 1 -55.32 -21.13 -24.45
N SER A 2 -55.63 -20.50 -23.32
CA SER A 2 -54.85 -20.54 -22.06
C SER A 2 -53.39 -20.09 -22.30
N ASN A 3 -52.82 -19.05 -21.70
CA ASN A 3 -52.89 -18.75 -20.27
C ASN A 3 -52.41 -17.31 -19.99
N ARG A 4 -52.93 -16.70 -18.92
CA ARG A 4 -52.53 -15.38 -18.38
C ARG A 4 -51.19 -15.52 -17.63
N ASN A 5 -50.37 -14.46 -17.60
CA ASN A 5 -49.45 -14.27 -16.47
C ASN A 5 -49.19 -12.79 -16.15
N SER A 6 -50.01 -12.33 -15.21
CA SER A 6 -49.77 -11.41 -14.09
C SER A 6 -48.35 -10.86 -13.89
N PHE A 7 -48.21 -9.54 -14.03
CA PHE A 7 -47.14 -8.77 -13.39
C PHE A 7 -47.54 -8.50 -11.92
N ARG A 8 -46.71 -8.94 -10.97
CA ARG A 8 -46.79 -8.54 -9.55
C ARG A 8 -45.53 -7.73 -9.21
N LEU A 9 -45.73 -6.47 -8.82
CA LEU A 9 -44.73 -5.67 -8.10
C LEU A 9 -44.84 -5.97 -6.60
N PRO A 10 -43.74 -6.17 -5.86
CA PRO A 10 -43.76 -5.99 -4.42
C PRO A 10 -43.35 -4.56 -4.06
N ALA A 11 -44.15 -3.96 -3.19
CA ALA A 11 -43.88 -2.72 -2.49
C ALA A 11 -42.69 -2.91 -1.53
N PHE A 12 -41.69 -2.04 -1.59
CA PHE A 12 -40.71 -1.88 -0.52
C PHE A 12 -41.13 -0.70 0.36
N ALA A 13 -41.59 -1.04 1.56
CA ALA A 13 -41.80 -0.10 2.66
C ALA A 13 -40.44 0.35 3.21
N LEU A 14 -40.19 1.66 3.20
CA LEU A 14 -39.05 2.28 3.86
C LEU A 14 -39.41 2.49 5.33
N ALA A 15 -38.99 1.58 6.20
CA ALA A 15 -39.12 1.73 7.64
C ALA A 15 -37.95 2.57 8.17
N LEU A 16 -38.26 3.77 8.67
CA LEU A 16 -37.42 4.54 9.59
C LEU A 16 -37.17 3.69 10.85
N SER A 17 -35.91 3.52 11.23
CA SER A 17 -35.53 3.03 12.55
C SER A 17 -34.37 3.88 13.08
N MET A 18 -34.74 4.87 13.89
CA MET A 18 -33.87 5.53 14.85
C MET A 18 -33.90 4.72 16.15
N SER A 19 -32.75 4.48 16.77
CA SER A 19 -32.59 4.02 18.16
C SER A 19 -31.10 4.09 18.56
N PRO A 20 -30.76 4.13 19.86
CA PRO A 20 -30.95 5.30 20.72
C PRO A 20 -29.65 5.69 21.44
N ALA A 21 -29.65 6.92 21.97
CA ALA A 21 -28.69 7.36 22.98
C ALA A 21 -28.83 6.51 24.26
N PHE A 22 -27.72 5.89 24.67
CA PHE A 22 -27.48 5.42 26.04
C PHE A 22 -26.54 6.42 26.71
N LEU A 23 -26.49 6.63 28.01
CA LEU A 23 -27.39 6.45 29.15
C LEU A 23 -26.64 7.21 30.26
N ALA A 24 -27.37 7.97 31.07
CA ALA A 24 -26.82 8.71 32.19
C ALA A 24 -26.13 7.79 33.22
N CYS A 25 -25.14 8.32 33.94
CA CYS A 25 -24.75 7.78 35.23
C CYS A 25 -24.77 8.92 36.26
N THR A 26 -25.64 8.77 37.27
CA THR A 26 -25.84 9.67 38.40
C THR A 26 -25.22 9.08 39.66
N GLN A 27 -24.61 9.97 40.45
CA GLN A 27 -24.53 10.03 41.92
C GLN A 27 -23.82 8.94 42.75
N GLY A 28 -23.04 9.44 43.72
CA GLY A 28 -22.54 8.71 44.88
C GLY A 28 -21.66 9.61 45.74
N ASP A 29 -22.28 10.36 46.65
CA ASP A 29 -21.64 11.05 47.78
C ASP A 29 -21.06 10.02 48.77
N LEU A 30 -19.84 10.25 49.28
CA LEU A 30 -19.33 9.60 50.50
C LEU A 30 -18.44 10.57 51.29
N GLU A 31 -18.73 10.64 52.59
CA GLU A 31 -18.27 11.59 53.60
C GLU A 31 -16.86 11.33 54.16
N ASP A 32 -16.33 12.39 54.78
CA ASP A 32 -15.49 12.51 55.98
C ASP A 32 -14.51 11.38 56.39
N GLY A 33 -13.24 11.78 56.53
CA GLY A 33 -12.20 10.99 57.19
C GLY A 33 -10.89 11.75 57.34
N ILE A 34 -10.83 12.64 58.33
CA ILE A 34 -9.59 13.27 58.81
C ILE A 34 -8.76 12.21 59.56
N ALA A 35 -7.72 11.68 58.92
CA ALA A 35 -6.68 10.89 59.57
C ALA A 35 -5.34 11.61 59.43
N THR A 36 -4.88 12.16 60.55
CA THR A 36 -3.56 12.76 60.71
C THR A 36 -2.54 11.63 60.88
N GLU A 37 -1.88 11.21 59.80
CA GLU A 37 -0.72 10.33 59.90
C GLU A 37 0.58 11.14 59.80
N ALA A 38 1.44 10.92 60.79
CA ALA A 38 2.75 11.53 60.88
C ALA A 38 3.61 11.11 59.67
N ALA A 39 4.09 12.11 58.92
CA ALA A 39 4.99 11.91 57.80
C ALA A 39 6.35 11.39 58.29
N ALA A 40 6.59 10.09 58.11
CA ALA A 40 7.94 9.54 58.10
C ALA A 40 8.61 9.90 56.76
N LEU A 41 9.62 10.75 56.80
CA LEU A 41 10.48 11.07 55.66
C LEU A 41 11.35 9.85 55.36
N VAL A 42 10.88 8.96 54.47
CA VAL A 42 11.73 7.97 53.84
C VAL A 42 12.47 8.68 52.71
N GLU A 43 13.78 8.81 52.86
CA GLU A 43 14.68 9.31 51.82
C GLU A 43 14.62 8.31 50.65
N ARG A 44 13.89 8.67 49.60
CA ARG A 44 13.76 7.86 48.40
C ARG A 44 15.04 7.99 47.61
N GLU A 45 15.82 6.91 47.53
CA GLU A 45 16.92 6.81 46.58
C GLU A 45 16.41 7.18 45.19
N ALA A 46 17.09 8.12 44.53
CA ALA A 46 16.72 8.59 43.21
C ALA A 46 16.79 7.42 42.22
N VAL A 47 15.64 7.06 41.63
CA VAL A 47 15.60 6.12 40.51
C VAL A 47 16.36 6.76 39.35
N PRO A 48 17.39 6.10 38.79
CA PRO A 48 18.08 6.60 37.61
C PRO A 48 17.07 6.82 36.49
N ILE A 49 17.01 8.05 35.98
CA ILE A 49 16.30 8.37 34.74
C ILE A 49 17.06 7.70 33.59
N GLU A 50 16.62 6.51 33.19
CA GLU A 50 17.11 5.86 31.96
C GLU A 50 16.65 6.73 30.78
N GLU A 51 17.60 7.33 30.06
CA GLU A 51 17.27 8.08 28.85
C GLU A 51 16.51 7.15 27.89
N PRO A 52 15.37 7.58 27.33
CA PRO A 52 14.63 6.75 26.40
C PRO A 52 15.54 6.40 25.23
N LEU A 53 15.65 5.09 24.94
CA LEU A 53 16.42 4.59 23.81
C LEU A 53 16.01 5.35 22.53
N PRO A 54 16.96 5.65 21.63
CA PRO A 54 16.62 6.26 20.36
C PRO A 54 15.58 5.40 19.64
N PRO A 55 14.59 6.01 18.96
CA PRO A 55 13.57 5.25 18.26
C PRO A 55 14.23 4.32 17.24
N PRO A 56 13.76 3.07 17.10
CA PRO A 56 14.33 2.15 16.15
C PRO A 56 14.25 2.73 14.73
N ILE A 57 15.37 2.68 14.00
CA ILE A 57 15.41 3.11 12.60
C ILE A 57 14.53 2.15 11.79
N VAL A 58 13.37 2.65 11.35
CA VAL A 58 12.48 1.89 10.48
C VAL A 58 13.07 1.92 9.07
N ARG A 59 13.67 0.80 8.64
CA ARG A 59 14.10 0.66 7.24
C ARG A 59 12.87 0.72 6.32
N ARG A 60 12.98 1.47 5.24
CA ARG A 60 11.92 1.63 4.25
C ARG A 60 12.41 1.21 2.87
N GLY A 61 11.47 0.74 2.06
CA GLY A 61 11.67 0.44 0.66
C GLY A 61 10.67 1.21 -0.19
N MET A 62 11.03 1.38 -1.45
CA MET A 62 10.23 2.07 -2.44
C MET A 62 9.11 1.17 -2.94
N THR A 63 7.91 1.72 -3.05
CA THR A 63 6.76 1.02 -3.63
C THR A 63 6.06 1.86 -4.69
N TRP A 64 5.45 1.17 -5.65
CA TRP A 64 4.68 1.77 -6.73
C TRP A 64 3.24 1.24 -6.74
N VAL A 65 2.40 1.88 -7.56
CA VAL A 65 0.98 1.58 -7.73
C VAL A 65 0.65 1.43 -9.22
N LYS A 66 -0.44 0.73 -9.55
CA LYS A 66 -0.98 0.73 -10.92
C LYS A 66 -1.75 2.03 -11.14
N HIS A 67 -1.46 2.74 -12.22
CA HIS A 67 -2.10 4.00 -12.59
C HIS A 67 -3.36 3.78 -13.42
N SER A 68 -3.30 2.86 -14.38
CA SER A 68 -4.41 2.59 -15.30
C SER A 68 -4.19 1.26 -16.04
N HIS A 69 -5.27 0.77 -16.64
CA HIS A 69 -5.27 -0.36 -17.57
C HIS A 69 -5.85 0.08 -18.92
N ASN A 70 -5.22 -0.33 -20.01
CA ASN A 70 -5.74 -0.19 -21.37
C ASN A 70 -6.27 -1.55 -21.84
N ASN A 71 -7.60 -1.72 -21.78
CA ASN A 71 -8.30 -2.95 -22.21
C ASN A 71 -8.10 -3.29 -23.69
N THR A 72 -7.84 -2.31 -24.55
CA THR A 72 -7.70 -2.53 -25.99
C THR A 72 -6.37 -3.20 -26.31
N ASN A 73 -5.30 -2.79 -25.63
CA ASN A 73 -3.95 -3.25 -25.92
C ASN A 73 -3.38 -4.18 -24.84
N GLY A 74 -4.09 -4.42 -23.75
CA GLY A 74 -3.63 -5.24 -22.62
C GLY A 74 -2.39 -4.64 -21.96
N GLN A 75 -2.42 -3.34 -21.66
CA GLN A 75 -1.26 -2.60 -21.13
C GLN A 75 -1.61 -2.01 -19.76
N ASP A 76 -0.69 -2.14 -18.80
CA ASP A 76 -0.79 -1.43 -17.53
C ASP A 76 0.26 -0.33 -17.46
N SER A 77 -0.18 0.85 -17.01
CA SER A 77 0.72 1.91 -16.56
C SER A 77 0.92 1.76 -15.06
N VAL A 78 2.16 1.78 -14.61
CA VAL A 78 2.56 1.68 -13.20
C VAL A 78 3.51 2.84 -12.87
N GLY A 79 3.51 3.29 -11.62
CA GLY A 79 4.38 4.39 -11.24
C GLY A 79 4.30 4.79 -9.77
N CYS A 80 5.06 5.83 -9.48
CA CYS A 80 5.30 6.33 -8.14
C CYS A 80 4.08 7.02 -7.50
N TYR A 81 3.37 7.83 -8.29
CA TYR A 81 2.32 8.74 -7.82
C TYR A 81 1.01 8.04 -7.50
N ASP A 82 0.42 8.40 -6.36
CA ASP A 82 -0.81 7.84 -5.80
C ASP A 82 -1.56 8.90 -4.98
N TYR A 83 -2.73 8.55 -4.45
CA TYR A 83 -3.53 9.45 -3.62
C TYR A 83 -4.20 8.67 -2.49
N ASP A 84 -4.24 9.26 -1.30
CA ASP A 84 -5.10 8.81 -0.23
C ASP A 84 -6.51 9.36 -0.45
N TYR A 85 -7.42 8.48 -0.86
CA TYR A 85 -8.83 8.81 -1.08
C TYR A 85 -9.68 8.74 0.20
N SER A 86 -9.08 8.40 1.35
CA SER A 86 -9.78 8.46 2.65
C SER A 86 -9.97 9.89 3.17
N THR A 87 -9.25 10.86 2.58
CA THR A 87 -9.36 12.29 2.89
C THR A 87 -10.09 13.05 1.77
N SER A 88 -10.71 14.18 2.12
CA SER A 88 -11.40 15.06 1.16
C SER A 88 -10.90 16.51 1.34
N PRO A 89 -10.15 17.08 0.37
CA PRO A 89 -9.75 16.47 -0.90
C PRO A 89 -8.72 15.33 -0.71
N PRO A 90 -8.57 14.41 -1.69
CA PRO A 90 -7.57 13.35 -1.62
C PRO A 90 -6.17 13.91 -1.40
N THR A 91 -5.43 13.32 -0.46
CA THR A 91 -4.07 13.76 -0.15
C THR A 91 -3.07 13.09 -1.11
N PRO A 92 -2.20 13.85 -1.81
CA PRO A 92 -1.19 13.25 -2.67
C PRO A 92 -0.24 12.36 -1.89
N LEU A 93 0.07 11.19 -2.45
CA LEU A 93 1.08 10.27 -1.94
C LEU A 93 2.07 9.93 -3.05
N ALA A 94 3.35 9.93 -2.72
CA ALA A 94 4.40 9.59 -3.65
C ALA A 94 5.29 8.49 -3.06
N CYS A 95 5.88 7.69 -3.94
CA CYS A 95 7.03 6.88 -3.59
C CYS A 95 8.23 7.79 -3.27
N ASP A 96 9.23 7.22 -2.58
CA ASP A 96 10.50 7.90 -2.31
C ASP A 96 11.66 7.03 -2.78
N PRO A 97 12.33 7.38 -3.90
CA PRO A 97 13.50 6.65 -4.37
C PRO A 97 14.74 6.84 -3.49
N TYR A 98 14.81 7.90 -2.69
CA TYR A 98 16.00 8.25 -1.92
C TYR A 98 16.05 7.51 -0.58
N THR A 99 14.91 7.39 0.10
CA THR A 99 14.87 6.73 1.43
C THR A 99 13.81 5.64 1.58
N GLY A 100 12.96 5.43 0.56
CA GLY A 100 11.86 4.48 0.60
C GLY A 100 10.60 5.06 1.25
N ASP A 101 9.43 4.76 0.69
CA ASP A 101 8.14 5.28 1.18
C ASP A 101 7.39 4.31 2.09
N THR A 102 7.84 3.06 2.21
CA THR A 102 7.09 2.00 2.91
C THR A 102 7.99 1.22 3.87
N SER A 103 7.55 1.00 5.10
CA SER A 103 8.26 0.13 6.06
C SER A 103 8.56 -1.25 5.47
N CYS A 104 9.80 -1.69 5.56
CA CYS A 104 10.21 -3.01 5.07
C CYS A 104 9.58 -4.17 5.84
N ALA A 105 8.99 -3.93 7.02
CA ALA A 105 8.21 -4.96 7.71
C ALA A 105 6.88 -5.27 7.01
N ALA A 106 6.40 -4.41 6.10
CA ALA A 106 5.17 -4.64 5.35
C ALA A 106 5.33 -5.82 4.37
N SER A 107 4.25 -6.56 4.16
CA SER A 107 4.19 -7.61 3.14
C SER A 107 3.43 -7.12 1.91
N ARG A 108 4.11 -7.05 0.77
CA ARG A 108 3.58 -6.53 -0.50
C ARG A 108 4.10 -7.37 -1.67
N PRO A 109 3.34 -7.51 -2.77
CA PRO A 109 3.86 -8.20 -3.94
C PRO A 109 5.03 -7.42 -4.55
N ILE A 110 5.91 -8.14 -5.24
CA ILE A 110 6.98 -7.57 -6.03
C ILE A 110 6.44 -7.32 -7.44
N LEU A 111 6.68 -6.14 -7.99
CA LEU A 111 6.48 -5.91 -9.42
C LEU A 111 7.61 -6.60 -10.16
N CYS A 112 7.27 -7.61 -10.95
CA CYS A 112 8.20 -8.34 -11.79
C CYS A 112 8.02 -7.92 -13.24
N ILE A 113 9.12 -7.92 -13.98
CA ILE A 113 9.16 -7.63 -15.40
C ILE A 113 9.96 -8.70 -16.14
N ARG A 114 9.52 -9.02 -17.36
CA ARG A 114 10.31 -9.70 -18.38
C ARG A 114 10.36 -8.83 -19.63
N GLN A 115 11.53 -8.25 -19.88
CA GLN A 115 11.78 -7.49 -21.10
C GLN A 115 12.14 -8.45 -22.23
N ASP A 116 11.24 -8.58 -23.20
CA ASP A 116 11.38 -9.45 -24.37
C ASP A 116 11.57 -8.66 -25.67
N GLY A 117 11.65 -7.32 -25.58
CA GLY A 117 11.83 -6.44 -26.73
C GLY A 117 10.53 -6.11 -27.45
N SER A 118 9.36 -6.46 -26.89
CA SER A 118 8.07 -6.19 -27.52
C SER A 118 7.87 -4.71 -27.82
N GLY A 119 7.22 -4.41 -28.96
CA GLY A 119 6.83 -3.04 -29.34
C GLY A 119 5.64 -2.52 -28.54
N SER A 120 5.42 -1.20 -28.53
CA SER A 120 4.47 -0.51 -27.65
C SER A 120 3.02 -0.42 -28.16
N CYS A 121 2.62 -1.17 -29.19
CA CYS A 121 1.28 -1.18 -29.82
C CYS A 121 0.32 -0.06 -29.38
N GLY A 122 0.31 1.07 -30.09
CA GLY A 122 -0.61 2.18 -29.83
C GLY A 122 -0.27 3.07 -28.62
N PHE A 123 0.82 2.80 -27.90
CA PHE A 123 1.34 3.65 -26.83
C PHE A 123 2.50 4.52 -27.34
N THR A 124 2.43 5.82 -27.03
CA THR A 124 3.48 6.81 -27.30
C THR A 124 4.23 7.13 -26.00
N PRO A 125 5.51 6.72 -25.86
CA PRO A 125 6.29 6.97 -24.66
C PRO A 125 6.54 8.46 -24.40
N SER A 126 6.71 8.81 -23.13
CA SER A 126 7.19 10.11 -22.68
C SER A 126 8.34 9.93 -21.68
N PHE A 127 9.00 11.04 -21.31
CA PHE A 127 10.09 11.01 -20.32
C PHE A 127 9.65 10.49 -18.94
N TYR A 128 8.38 10.75 -18.54
CA TYR A 128 7.83 10.38 -17.23
C TYR A 128 6.94 9.12 -17.24
N ASN A 129 6.70 8.56 -18.42
CA ASN A 129 5.95 7.33 -18.60
C ASN A 129 6.46 6.65 -19.87
N GLY A 130 7.49 5.84 -19.69
CA GLY A 130 8.20 5.16 -20.77
C GLY A 130 7.55 3.84 -21.19
N TRP A 131 8.08 3.22 -22.24
CA TRP A 131 7.68 1.86 -22.65
C TRP A 131 8.75 0.87 -22.22
N ALA A 132 8.38 -0.07 -21.35
CA ALA A 132 9.35 -0.98 -20.73
C ALA A 132 9.71 -2.21 -21.60
N LYS A 133 9.14 -2.35 -22.80
CA LYS A 133 9.51 -3.38 -23.80
C LYS A 133 9.35 -4.82 -23.28
N GLY A 134 8.24 -5.10 -22.60
CA GLY A 134 8.03 -6.39 -21.98
C GLY A 134 6.68 -6.60 -21.33
N ASN A 135 6.65 -7.57 -20.41
CA ASN A 135 5.47 -8.01 -19.68
C ASN A 135 5.65 -7.77 -18.18
N LEU A 136 4.58 -7.43 -17.47
CA LEU A 136 4.56 -7.29 -16.01
C LEU A 136 3.80 -8.43 -15.33
N GLY A 137 4.15 -8.65 -14.07
CA GLY A 137 3.45 -9.56 -13.18
C GLY A 137 3.66 -9.19 -11.72
N LEU A 138 2.74 -9.61 -10.85
CA LEU A 138 2.87 -9.45 -9.40
C LEU A 138 3.07 -10.83 -8.75
N THR A 139 4.06 -10.94 -7.88
CA THR A 139 4.24 -12.14 -7.04
C THR A 139 3.13 -12.26 -5.99
N ALA A 140 3.14 -13.34 -5.21
CA ALA A 140 2.52 -13.31 -3.89
C ALA A 140 3.18 -12.23 -3.00
N SER A 141 2.52 -11.80 -1.93
CA SER A 141 3.07 -10.78 -1.02
C SER A 141 4.34 -11.28 -0.33
N VAL A 142 5.40 -10.46 -0.37
CA VAL A 142 6.70 -10.70 0.24
C VAL A 142 6.98 -9.58 1.24
N ALA A 143 7.44 -9.95 2.44
CA ALA A 143 7.92 -8.98 3.42
C ALA A 143 9.16 -8.26 2.86
N GLY A 144 9.20 -6.92 2.94
CA GLY A 144 10.36 -6.15 2.48
C GLY A 144 11.68 -6.59 3.16
N THR A 145 11.63 -7.02 4.43
CA THR A 145 12.77 -7.57 5.17
C THR A 145 13.33 -8.88 4.59
N ALA A 146 12.54 -9.61 3.78
CA ALA A 146 13.01 -10.78 3.06
C ALA A 146 13.77 -10.41 1.77
N LEU A 147 13.68 -9.17 1.31
CA LEU A 147 14.42 -8.66 0.15
C LEU A 147 15.79 -8.16 0.62
N THR A 148 16.75 -9.07 0.75
CA THR A 148 18.10 -8.74 1.25
C THR A 148 19.09 -8.31 0.16
N SER A 149 18.70 -8.45 -1.12
CA SER A 149 19.46 -7.98 -2.27
C SER A 149 18.58 -8.00 -3.52
N LEU A 150 19.03 -7.32 -4.58
CA LEU A 150 18.43 -7.44 -5.91
C LEU A 150 18.40 -8.89 -6.42
N ALA A 151 19.46 -9.67 -6.16
CA ALA A 151 19.52 -11.07 -6.55
C ALA A 151 18.41 -11.91 -5.89
N VAL A 152 18.14 -11.68 -4.60
CA VAL A 152 17.04 -12.33 -3.88
C VAL A 152 15.69 -11.91 -4.44
N ALA A 153 15.48 -10.62 -4.69
CA ALA A 153 14.23 -10.13 -5.27
C ALA A 153 13.97 -10.69 -6.67
N ASN A 154 15.01 -10.77 -7.52
CA ASN A 154 14.95 -11.43 -8.82
C ASN A 154 14.63 -12.92 -8.67
N GLY A 155 15.15 -13.58 -7.64
CA GLY A 155 14.83 -14.96 -7.30
C GLY A 155 13.33 -15.20 -7.10
N TYR A 156 12.62 -14.29 -6.41
CA TYR A 156 11.16 -14.38 -6.27
C TYR A 156 10.44 -14.27 -7.61
N CYS A 157 10.84 -13.31 -8.45
CA CYS A 157 10.26 -13.14 -9.78
C CYS A 157 10.51 -14.36 -10.68
N ALA A 158 11.73 -14.87 -10.70
CA ALA A 158 12.09 -16.05 -11.47
C ALA A 158 11.41 -17.33 -10.97
N ALA A 159 11.23 -17.48 -9.66
CA ALA A 159 10.51 -18.61 -9.07
C ALA A 159 9.01 -18.60 -9.44
N GLN A 160 8.38 -17.43 -9.47
CA GLN A 160 6.96 -17.28 -9.80
C GLN A 160 6.68 -17.41 -11.30
N PHE A 161 7.53 -16.82 -12.16
CA PHE A 161 7.23 -16.61 -13.58
C PHE A 161 8.23 -17.26 -14.55
N GLY A 162 9.31 -17.85 -14.03
CA GLY A 162 10.35 -18.52 -14.82
C GLY A 162 11.56 -17.65 -15.15
N VAL A 163 12.53 -18.26 -15.82
CA VAL A 163 13.80 -17.61 -16.20
C VAL A 163 13.56 -16.35 -17.04
N GLY A 164 14.32 -15.29 -16.75
CA GLY A 164 14.26 -14.01 -17.45
C GLY A 164 13.31 -12.99 -16.81
N TRP A 165 12.53 -13.38 -15.80
CA TRP A 165 11.80 -12.46 -14.95
C TRP A 165 12.69 -11.93 -13.82
N ARG A 166 12.60 -10.63 -13.57
CA ARG A 166 13.32 -9.94 -12.50
C ARG A 166 12.42 -8.91 -11.82
N MET A 167 12.83 -8.42 -10.66
CA MET A 167 12.17 -7.26 -10.06
C MET A 167 12.26 -6.08 -11.02
N ALA A 168 11.18 -5.33 -11.13
CA ALA A 168 11.12 -4.13 -11.95
C ALA A 168 11.98 -3.02 -11.32
N GLU A 169 12.71 -2.35 -12.19
CA GLU A 169 13.61 -1.25 -11.90
C GLU A 169 12.90 0.07 -12.27
N PHE A 170 13.12 1.10 -11.45
CA PHE A 170 12.50 2.42 -11.58
C PHE A 170 12.62 3.02 -13.00
N HIS A 171 13.73 2.76 -13.69
CA HIS A 171 14.02 3.28 -15.03
C HIS A 171 13.75 2.30 -16.17
N ASP A 172 13.03 1.20 -15.95
CA ASP A 172 12.79 0.17 -16.99
C ASP A 172 12.08 0.70 -18.25
N GLY A 173 11.34 1.80 -18.14
CA GLY A 173 10.71 2.49 -19.28
C GLY A 173 11.64 3.39 -20.12
N GLY A 174 12.91 3.54 -19.74
CA GLY A 174 13.84 4.51 -20.35
C GLY A 174 13.62 5.96 -19.89
N GLY A 175 13.09 6.13 -18.67
CA GLY A 175 12.68 7.42 -18.10
C GLY A 175 12.43 7.32 -16.59
N GLY A 176 11.73 8.28 -16.00
CA GLY A 176 11.47 8.34 -14.56
C GLY A 176 10.00 8.14 -14.17
N TRP A 177 9.74 7.99 -12.87
CA TRP A 177 8.46 8.05 -12.14
C TRP A 177 7.31 7.11 -12.57
N GLY A 178 7.43 6.42 -13.70
CA GLY A 178 6.51 5.39 -14.16
C GLY A 178 6.87 4.82 -15.53
N PHE A 179 6.25 3.69 -15.86
CA PHE A 179 6.33 3.10 -17.19
C PHE A 179 5.08 2.29 -17.52
N THR A 180 4.96 1.93 -18.80
CA THR A 180 3.89 1.09 -19.34
C THR A 180 4.50 -0.17 -19.97
N ALA A 181 3.84 -1.31 -19.79
CA ALA A 181 4.19 -2.60 -20.38
C ALA A 181 2.93 -3.47 -20.56
N TYR A 182 3.05 -4.60 -21.27
CA TYR A 182 1.95 -5.55 -21.40
C TYR A 182 1.65 -6.22 -20.07
N SER A 183 0.38 -6.23 -19.67
CA SER A 183 -0.05 -6.81 -18.41
C SER A 183 -1.58 -6.75 -18.25
N ASN A 184 -2.07 -7.53 -17.28
CA ASN A 184 -3.41 -7.40 -16.71
C ASN A 184 -3.33 -7.56 -15.17
N LEU A 185 -2.67 -6.62 -14.50
CA LEU A 185 -2.53 -6.61 -13.05
C LEU A 185 -3.89 -6.37 -12.40
N ASN A 186 -4.09 -6.97 -11.24
CA ASN A 186 -5.34 -6.85 -10.49
C ASN A 186 -5.69 -5.39 -10.15
N ASP A 187 -6.95 -5.00 -10.37
CA ASP A 187 -7.44 -3.63 -10.13
C ASP A 187 -7.44 -3.19 -8.66
N LEU A 188 -7.27 -4.13 -7.72
CA LEU A 188 -7.02 -3.80 -6.32
C LEU A 188 -5.77 -2.93 -6.12
N TYR A 189 -4.83 -2.94 -7.06
CA TYR A 189 -3.63 -2.09 -7.06
C TYR A 189 -3.78 -0.82 -7.90
N THR A 190 -4.94 -0.61 -8.55
CA THR A 190 -5.19 0.57 -9.38
C THR A 190 -5.55 1.75 -8.49
N ARG A 191 -4.79 2.84 -8.58
CA ARG A 191 -5.12 4.09 -7.87
C ARG A 191 -6.53 4.56 -8.22
N GLY A 192 -7.27 5.07 -7.23
CA GLY A 192 -8.64 5.56 -7.42
C GLY A 192 -9.69 4.45 -7.57
N HIS A 193 -9.31 3.17 -7.60
CA HIS A 193 -10.27 2.09 -7.44
C HIS A 193 -10.89 2.13 -6.03
N ALA A 194 -12.18 1.83 -5.90
CA ALA A 194 -12.90 1.96 -4.62
C ALA A 194 -12.31 1.13 -3.46
N SER A 195 -11.58 0.06 -3.80
CA SER A 195 -10.89 -0.81 -2.83
C SER A 195 -9.39 -0.54 -2.70
N HIS A 196 -8.87 0.48 -3.38
CA HIS A 196 -7.47 0.88 -3.29
C HIS A 196 -7.18 1.53 -1.94
N THR A 197 -6.08 1.13 -1.33
CA THR A 197 -5.52 1.78 -0.13
C THR A 197 -4.01 1.87 -0.31
N PHE A 198 -3.32 2.68 0.49
CA PHE A 198 -1.84 2.71 0.44
C PHE A 198 -1.19 1.34 0.74
N ALA A 199 -1.93 0.39 1.33
CA ALA A 199 -1.50 -1.00 1.50
C ALA A 199 -1.49 -1.79 0.17
N ARG A 200 -2.13 -1.28 -0.88
CA ARG A 200 -2.22 -1.88 -2.23
C ARG A 200 -1.19 -1.29 -3.18
N ARG A 201 0.08 -1.38 -2.76
CA ARG A 201 1.26 -1.03 -3.54
C ARG A 201 2.18 -2.23 -3.64
N PHE A 202 3.09 -2.21 -4.60
CA PHE A 202 4.06 -3.27 -4.86
C PHE A 202 5.49 -2.77 -4.75
N TRP A 203 6.40 -3.67 -4.35
CA TRP A 203 7.82 -3.38 -4.30
C TRP A 203 8.38 -3.18 -5.71
N VAL A 204 9.18 -2.14 -5.87
CA VAL A 204 10.02 -1.85 -7.04
C VAL A 204 11.40 -1.47 -6.55
N HIS A 205 12.43 -1.64 -7.38
CA HIS A 205 13.79 -1.30 -6.99
C HIS A 205 14.33 -0.12 -7.78
N ILE A 206 15.34 0.54 -7.24
CA ILE A 206 16.10 1.57 -7.92
C ILE A 206 17.60 1.29 -7.71
N ASN A 207 18.38 1.43 -8.78
CA ASN A 207 19.80 1.04 -8.77
C ASN A 207 20.77 2.21 -8.52
N ASP A 208 20.29 3.46 -8.61
CA ASP A 208 21.10 4.67 -8.46
C ASP A 208 20.73 5.49 -7.21
N GLN A 209 19.80 5.00 -6.38
CA GLN A 209 19.40 5.59 -5.09
C GLN A 209 19.22 4.52 -3.99
N PRO A 210 19.26 4.89 -2.69
CA PRO A 210 19.18 3.94 -1.59
C PRO A 210 17.75 3.60 -1.13
N GLY A 211 16.73 3.78 -1.95
CA GLY A 211 15.33 3.52 -1.61
C GLY A 211 14.92 2.04 -1.55
N ASN A 212 15.83 1.08 -1.42
CA ASN A 212 15.49 -0.34 -1.37
C ASN A 212 15.55 -0.91 0.06
N CYS A 213 14.80 -1.98 0.32
CA CYS A 213 14.79 -2.63 1.65
C CYS A 213 16.10 -3.32 2.06
N TRP A 214 17.09 -3.37 1.18
CA TRP A 214 18.43 -3.91 1.45
C TRP A 214 19.51 -2.83 1.57
N ASN A 215 19.13 -1.54 1.48
CA ASN A 215 20.01 -0.43 1.81
C ASN A 215 20.07 -0.22 3.33
#